data_AF-A0A8C9T0B8-F1
#
_entry.id   AF-A0A8C9T0B8-F1
#
_cell.length_a   1.000
_cell.length_b   1.000
_cell.length_c   1.000
_cell.angle_alpha   90.00
_cell.angle_beta   90.00
_cell.angle_gamma   90.00
#
_symmetry.space_group_name_H-M   'P 1'
#
loop_
_entity.id
_entity.type
_entity.pdbx_description
1 polymer ?
#
loop_
_entity_poly.entity_id
_entity_poly.type
_entity_poly.pdbx_seq_one_letter_code
_entity_poly.pdbx_strand_id
1 'polypeptide(L)'
;MNSFLFLTFSGVCYSLVDSAHVKWTPGQDVEDSSSFYEDLWKSNIDIANATLQTRFLQAMQMGNLPVEKYTIFGMQDLYYMINVTAMLREMSEKKPMPEDIKQFFKGRFNSYEKYLAYLLNDFSLTNESVIVPRPAMASYINNYHRVMKKYEPIYFVVALLPCSKLWPYLAENVNMTENNPYYSFKRDNQGGNPAKHFKGLLDGYQHKMNKKTAHQIFRQQMEHEKNFFQSSYTEKPILF
;
A
#
# COMPACT_ATOMS: atom_id res chain seq x y z
N MET A 1 -13.65 -3.49 34.47
CA MET A 1 -14.12 -3.72 33.09
C MET A 1 -12.89 -3.70 32.20
N ASN A 2 -12.45 -4.87 31.74
CA ASN A 2 -11.24 -5.00 30.95
C ASN A 2 -11.47 -4.40 29.56
N SER A 3 -10.75 -3.32 29.24
CA SER A 3 -10.63 -2.83 27.86
C SER A 3 -10.04 -3.94 27.01
N PHE A 4 -10.85 -4.50 26.12
CA PHE A 4 -10.34 -5.25 24.98
C PHE A 4 -9.53 -4.26 24.13
N LEU A 5 -8.21 -4.46 24.06
CA LEU A 5 -7.37 -3.78 23.08
C LEU A 5 -7.88 -4.14 21.69
N PHE A 6 -8.61 -3.24 21.04
CA PHE A 6 -8.85 -3.32 19.61
C PHE A 6 -7.53 -2.96 18.92
N LEU A 7 -6.81 -3.98 18.45
CA LEU A 7 -5.62 -3.81 17.61
C LEU A 7 -6.06 -3.08 16.33
N THR A 8 -5.74 -1.79 16.18
CA THR A 8 -6.05 -1.03 14.97
C THR A 8 -4.96 -1.25 13.93
N PHE A 9 -5.21 -2.13 12.96
CA PHE A 9 -4.36 -2.31 11.79
C PHE A 9 -4.88 -1.45 10.63
N SER A 10 -4.53 -0.16 10.60
CA SER A 10 -4.84 0.68 9.44
C SER A 10 -4.16 2.05 9.49
N GLY A 11 -3.74 2.54 8.32
CA GLY A 11 -2.96 3.78 8.13
C GLY A 11 -1.68 3.61 7.28
N VAL A 12 -1.49 2.44 6.68
CA VAL A 12 -0.20 1.90 6.24
C VAL A 12 0.41 2.58 5.02
N CYS A 13 -0.43 3.05 4.11
CA CYS A 13 0.01 3.82 2.96
C CYS A 13 -0.20 5.35 3.14
N TYR A 14 -0.74 5.81 4.27
CA TYR A 14 -1.14 7.22 4.52
C TYR A 14 -0.26 7.99 5.53
N SER A 15 0.36 7.32 6.48
CA SER A 15 0.99 7.88 7.67
C SER A 15 2.21 8.80 7.42
N LEU A 16 1.92 10.07 7.19
CA LEU A 16 2.24 11.23 8.04
C LEU A 16 2.48 12.44 7.15
N VAL A 17 1.42 13.23 7.06
CA VAL A 17 1.41 14.59 6.53
C VAL A 17 2.36 15.47 7.36
N ASP A 18 3.02 16.36 6.62
CA ASP A 18 3.85 17.51 7.01
C ASP A 18 5.26 17.27 7.55
N SER A 19 6.22 17.28 6.62
CA SER A 19 7.52 17.92 6.84
C SER A 19 8.02 18.55 5.53
N ALA A 20 8.33 19.84 5.60
CA ALA A 20 8.95 20.73 4.61
C ALA A 20 8.05 21.33 3.51
N HIS A 21 7.82 22.64 3.65
CA HIS A 21 7.44 23.54 2.57
C HIS A 21 8.45 23.47 1.43
N VAL A 22 8.15 22.66 0.41
CA VAL A 22 8.69 22.88 -0.93
C VAL A 22 7.57 23.53 -1.72
N LYS A 23 7.70 24.82 -2.01
CA LYS A 23 6.87 25.51 -3.01
C LYS A 23 7.12 24.81 -4.35
N TRP A 24 6.22 23.91 -4.72
CA TRP A 24 6.11 23.41 -6.08
C TRP A 24 5.42 24.50 -6.90
N THR A 25 6.13 25.06 -7.87
CA THR A 25 5.55 25.93 -8.90
C THR A 25 4.98 25.04 -10.00
N PRO A 26 3.68 25.15 -10.34
CA PRO A 26 3.12 24.42 -11.47
C PRO A 26 3.86 24.80 -12.75
N GLY A 27 4.45 23.80 -13.40
CA GLY A 27 4.73 23.89 -14.83
C GLY A 27 3.41 24.02 -15.56
N GLN A 28 3.35 24.94 -16.52
CA GLN A 28 2.14 25.35 -17.23
C GLN A 28 1.27 24.17 -17.66
N ASP A 29 -0.03 24.30 -17.41
CA ASP A 29 -1.07 23.38 -17.83
C ASP A 29 -1.03 23.21 -19.36
N VAL A 30 -0.53 22.06 -19.81
CA VAL A 30 -0.84 21.53 -21.13
C VAL A 30 -2.06 20.65 -20.96
N GLU A 31 -3.22 21.27 -21.14
CA GLU A 31 -4.47 20.60 -21.42
C GLU A 31 -4.28 19.74 -22.69
N ASP A 32 -4.79 18.50 -22.64
CA ASP A 32 -4.76 17.47 -23.70
C ASP A 32 -3.62 16.41 -23.70
N SER A 33 -3.40 15.75 -22.57
CA SER A 33 -3.00 14.32 -22.60
C SER A 33 -3.67 13.53 -21.46
N SER A 34 -4.22 12.36 -21.77
CA SER A 34 -4.82 11.47 -20.78
C SER A 34 -3.82 11.16 -19.66
N SER A 35 -4.16 11.48 -18.40
CA SER A 35 -3.30 11.17 -17.25
C SER A 35 -2.97 9.68 -17.19
N PHE A 36 -1.68 9.35 -17.34
CA PHE A 36 -1.19 7.98 -17.23
C PHE A 36 -1.42 7.41 -15.82
N TYR A 37 -1.26 8.25 -14.79
CA TYR A 37 -1.63 7.92 -13.41
C TYR A 37 -3.09 7.46 -13.26
N GLU A 38 -4.04 8.15 -13.90
CA GLU A 38 -5.45 7.73 -13.86
C GLU A 38 -5.75 6.54 -14.75
N ASP A 39 -5.09 6.43 -15.90
CA ASP A 39 -5.26 5.31 -16.82
C ASP A 39 -4.85 3.97 -16.18
N LEU A 40 -3.74 3.94 -15.44
CA LEU A 40 -3.30 2.78 -14.65
C LEU A 40 -4.40 2.29 -13.69
N TRP A 41 -5.05 3.23 -13.00
CA TRP A 41 -6.12 2.92 -12.05
C TRP A 41 -7.41 2.46 -12.75
N LYS A 42 -7.90 3.24 -13.70
CA LYS A 42 -9.16 2.95 -14.42
C LYS A 42 -9.12 1.59 -15.12
N SER A 43 -7.96 1.24 -15.70
CA SER A 43 -7.75 -0.04 -16.36
C SER A 43 -7.72 -1.25 -15.42
N ASN A 44 -7.72 -1.05 -14.10
CA ASN A 44 -7.62 -2.11 -13.09
C ASN A 44 -8.67 -1.99 -11.97
N ILE A 45 -9.70 -1.17 -12.17
CA ILE A 45 -10.80 -1.00 -11.21
C ILE A 45 -11.59 -2.30 -11.00
N ASP A 46 -11.56 -3.20 -11.98
CA ASP A 46 -12.14 -4.56 -11.88
C ASP A 46 -11.55 -5.33 -10.69
N ILE A 47 -10.23 -5.21 -10.46
CA ILE A 47 -9.56 -5.86 -9.34
C ILE A 47 -9.95 -5.21 -8.01
N ALA A 48 -10.05 -3.87 -7.95
CA ALA A 48 -10.48 -3.18 -6.74
C ALA A 48 -11.89 -3.61 -6.30
N ASN A 49 -12.81 -3.68 -7.28
CA ASN A 49 -14.16 -4.21 -7.07
C ASN A 49 -14.13 -5.67 -6.62
N ALA A 50 -13.31 -6.52 -7.24
CA ALA A 50 -13.17 -7.92 -6.85
C ALA A 50 -12.59 -8.07 -5.42
N THR A 51 -11.67 -7.20 -5.02
CA THR A 51 -11.10 -7.17 -3.66
C THR A 51 -12.20 -6.89 -2.63
N LEU A 52 -13.09 -5.91 -2.86
CA LEU A 52 -14.26 -5.65 -1.99
C LEU A 52 -15.15 -6.88 -1.78
N GLN A 53 -15.22 -7.77 -2.78
CA GLN A 53 -16.03 -8.99 -2.72
C GLN A 53 -15.30 -10.18 -2.06
N THR A 54 -14.06 -10.01 -1.60
CA THR A 54 -13.36 -11.07 -0.86
C THR A 54 -14.08 -11.41 0.43
N ARG A 55 -14.06 -12.71 0.80
CA ARG A 55 -14.71 -13.18 2.03
C ARG A 55 -14.18 -12.48 3.29
N PHE A 56 -12.92 -12.05 3.28
CA PHE A 56 -12.33 -11.24 4.35
C PHE A 56 -13.06 -9.91 4.52
N LEU A 57 -13.14 -9.09 3.46
CA LEU A 57 -13.79 -7.78 3.54
C LEU A 57 -15.31 -7.90 3.73
N GLN A 58 -15.96 -8.93 3.18
CA GLN A 58 -17.38 -9.19 3.43
C GLN A 58 -17.64 -9.54 4.90
N ALA A 59 -16.83 -10.42 5.50
CA ALA A 59 -16.96 -10.74 6.93
C ALA A 59 -16.64 -9.54 7.84
N MET A 60 -15.67 -8.71 7.46
CA MET A 60 -15.35 -7.48 8.17
C MET A 60 -16.52 -6.50 8.15
N GLN A 61 -17.14 -6.29 6.98
CA GLN A 61 -18.33 -5.44 6.83
C GLN A 61 -19.53 -5.94 7.66
N MET A 62 -19.72 -7.26 7.75
CA MET A 62 -20.75 -7.87 8.60
C MET A 62 -20.42 -7.84 10.10
N GLY A 63 -19.20 -7.44 10.49
CA GLY A 63 -18.76 -7.45 11.88
C GLY A 63 -18.52 -8.86 12.44
N ASN A 64 -18.41 -9.89 11.59
CA ASN A 64 -18.28 -11.29 11.99
C ASN A 64 -16.97 -11.95 11.52
N LEU A 65 -16.01 -11.16 11.02
CA LEU A 65 -14.66 -11.63 10.80
C LEU A 65 -14.11 -12.18 12.13
N PRO A 66 -13.47 -13.37 12.17
CA PRO A 66 -12.83 -13.85 13.39
C PRO A 66 -11.63 -12.98 13.77
N VAL A 67 -11.47 -12.69 15.06
CA VAL A 67 -10.39 -11.83 15.58
C VAL A 67 -9.01 -12.36 15.15
N GLU A 68 -8.80 -13.67 15.21
CA GLU A 68 -7.51 -14.28 14.83
C GLU A 68 -7.17 -14.01 13.37
N LYS A 69 -8.17 -13.94 12.49
CA LYS A 69 -7.95 -13.63 11.07
C LYS A 69 -7.55 -12.17 10.88
N TYR A 70 -8.17 -11.27 11.62
CA TYR A 70 -7.84 -9.85 11.59
C TYR A 70 -6.44 -9.59 12.19
N THR A 71 -6.10 -10.25 13.31
CA THR A 71 -4.76 -10.20 13.90
C THR A 71 -3.69 -10.70 12.93
N ILE A 72 -3.91 -11.84 12.27
CA ILE A 72 -2.94 -12.37 11.31
C ILE A 72 -2.84 -11.46 10.08
N PHE A 73 -3.95 -10.95 9.54
CA PHE A 73 -3.95 -9.96 8.46
C PHE A 73 -3.04 -8.78 8.81
N GLY A 74 -3.22 -8.23 10.01
CA GLY A 74 -2.39 -7.15 10.50
C GLY A 74 -0.91 -7.48 10.62
N MET A 75 -0.57 -8.65 11.18
CA MET A 75 0.83 -9.08 11.27
C MET A 75 1.47 -9.22 9.88
N GLN A 76 0.74 -9.73 8.89
CA GLN A 76 1.24 -9.79 7.52
C GLN A 76 1.43 -8.40 6.90
N ASP A 77 0.57 -7.44 7.22
CA ASP A 77 0.71 -6.06 6.77
C ASP A 77 1.90 -5.34 7.45
N LEU A 78 2.19 -5.66 8.71
CA LEU A 78 3.42 -5.23 9.36
C LEU A 78 4.67 -5.84 8.69
N TYR A 79 4.61 -7.13 8.30
CA TYR A 79 5.68 -7.76 7.51
C TYR A 79 5.87 -7.03 6.17
N TYR A 80 4.79 -6.66 5.49
CA TYR A 80 4.84 -5.84 4.28
C TYR A 80 5.59 -4.53 4.54
N MET A 81 5.23 -3.83 5.62
CA MET A 81 5.83 -2.54 5.95
C MET A 81 7.31 -2.63 6.23
N ILE A 82 7.76 -3.63 6.99
CA ILE A 82 9.19 -3.85 7.26
C ILE A 82 9.96 -4.00 5.94
N ASN A 83 9.46 -4.85 5.04
CA ASN A 83 10.14 -5.16 3.80
C ASN A 83 10.12 -3.98 2.81
N VAL A 84 8.96 -3.35 2.59
CA VAL A 84 8.84 -2.23 1.64
C VAL A 84 9.59 -1.00 2.15
N THR A 85 9.64 -0.76 3.47
CA THR A 85 10.48 0.30 4.06
C THR A 85 11.96 0.08 3.74
N ALA A 86 12.46 -1.16 3.90
CA ALA A 86 13.83 -1.50 3.55
C ALA A 86 14.12 -1.31 2.05
N MET A 87 13.19 -1.71 1.18
CA MET A 87 13.30 -1.49 -0.27
C MET A 87 13.31 -0.01 -0.65
N LEU A 88 12.48 0.81 0.00
CA LEU A 88 12.47 2.26 -0.19
C LEU A 88 13.79 2.90 0.23
N ARG A 89 14.40 2.42 1.33
CA ARG A 89 15.75 2.83 1.74
C ARG A 89 16.77 2.51 0.64
N GLU A 90 16.82 1.25 0.19
CA GLU A 90 17.73 0.79 -0.88
C GLU A 90 17.57 1.64 -2.15
N MET A 91 16.33 1.86 -2.59
CA MET A 91 16.05 2.64 -3.80
C MET A 91 16.40 4.12 -3.64
N SER A 92 16.30 4.69 -2.44
CA SER A 92 16.68 6.09 -2.17
C SER A 92 18.20 6.32 -2.23
N GLU A 93 18.99 5.27 -2.03
CA GLU A 93 20.46 5.31 -1.99
C GLU A 93 21.10 4.89 -3.33
N LYS A 94 20.34 4.21 -4.19
CA LYS A 94 20.79 3.67 -5.49
C LYS A 94 21.25 4.78 -6.46
N LYS A 95 22.35 4.53 -7.18
CA LYS A 95 22.94 5.43 -8.20
C LYS A 95 23.37 4.66 -9.45
N PRO A 96 23.32 5.28 -10.65
CA PRO A 96 22.73 6.59 -10.96
C PRO A 96 21.19 6.54 -11.00
N MET A 97 20.52 7.62 -10.61
CA MET A 97 19.05 7.76 -10.66
C MET A 97 18.67 9.24 -10.87
N PRO A 98 17.60 9.55 -11.65
CA PRO A 98 17.06 10.90 -11.71
C PRO A 98 16.70 11.46 -10.33
N GLU A 99 17.00 12.73 -10.10
CA GLU A 99 16.87 13.34 -8.76
C GLU A 99 15.42 13.38 -8.27
N ASP A 100 14.45 13.60 -9.16
CA ASP A 100 13.02 13.58 -8.81
C ASP A 100 12.53 12.20 -8.34
N ILE A 101 12.94 11.12 -9.02
CA ILE A 101 12.65 9.74 -8.59
C ILE A 101 13.34 9.44 -7.25
N LYS A 102 14.58 9.89 -7.07
CA LYS A 102 15.32 9.71 -5.82
C LYS A 102 14.65 10.44 -4.65
N GLN A 103 14.21 11.68 -4.85
CA GLN A 103 13.47 12.45 -3.85
C GLN A 103 12.11 11.80 -3.54
N PHE A 104 11.43 11.23 -4.54
CA PHE A 104 10.23 10.44 -4.32
C PHE A 104 10.51 9.26 -3.38
N PHE A 105 11.54 8.44 -3.63
CA PHE A 105 11.86 7.30 -2.76
C PHE A 105 12.30 7.73 -1.36
N LYS A 106 13.10 8.78 -1.24
CA LYS A 106 13.50 9.32 0.06
C LYS A 106 12.29 9.81 0.87
N GLY A 107 11.38 10.54 0.23
CA GLY A 107 10.15 11.00 0.86
C GLY A 107 9.25 9.84 1.32
N ARG A 108 9.10 8.80 0.47
CA ARG A 108 8.34 7.60 0.84
C ARG A 108 9.00 6.80 1.95
N PHE A 109 10.32 6.61 1.89
CA PHE A 109 11.09 5.95 2.94
C PHE A 109 10.87 6.64 4.30
N ASN A 110 11.05 7.96 4.37
CA ASN A 110 10.87 8.71 5.62
C ASN A 110 9.45 8.56 6.21
N SER A 111 8.42 8.59 5.36
CA SER A 111 7.02 8.40 5.80
C SER A 111 6.78 6.96 6.30
N TYR A 112 7.28 5.97 5.56
CA TYR A 112 7.15 4.55 5.93
C TYR A 112 7.91 4.22 7.21
N GLU A 113 9.14 4.72 7.37
CA GLU A 113 9.96 4.51 8.56
C GLU A 113 9.31 5.11 9.81
N LYS A 114 8.80 6.35 9.72
CA LYS A 114 8.11 7.02 10.84
C LYS A 114 6.87 6.24 11.28
N TYR A 115 6.13 5.68 10.34
CA TYR A 115 4.95 4.90 10.67
C TYR A 115 5.24 3.48 11.14
N LEU A 116 6.23 2.83 10.55
CA LEU A 116 6.70 1.54 11.03
C LEU A 116 7.14 1.64 12.50
N ALA A 117 7.86 2.72 12.86
CA ALA A 117 8.22 2.99 14.25
C ALA A 117 6.98 3.17 15.15
N TYR A 118 5.95 3.86 14.67
CA TYR A 118 4.67 3.99 15.38
C TYR A 118 3.99 2.63 15.58
N LEU A 119 3.87 1.81 14.53
CA LEU A 119 3.24 0.49 14.60
C LEU A 119 4.00 -0.44 15.56
N LEU A 120 5.32 -0.52 15.45
CA LEU A 120 6.13 -1.35 16.33
C LEU A 120 5.94 -0.96 17.80
N ASN A 121 5.91 0.35 18.09
CA ASN A 121 5.63 0.85 19.43
C ASN A 121 4.21 0.49 19.90
N ASP A 122 3.19 0.68 19.05
CA ASP A 122 1.79 0.37 19.37
C ASP A 122 1.59 -1.12 19.68
N PHE A 123 2.29 -2.00 18.95
CA PHE A 123 2.25 -3.45 19.19
C PHE A 123 3.23 -3.94 20.26
N SER A 124 4.02 -3.05 20.87
CA SER A 124 5.12 -3.42 21.79
C SER A 124 6.07 -4.46 21.16
N LEU A 125 6.27 -4.39 19.84
CA LEU A 125 7.15 -5.26 19.09
C LEU A 125 8.52 -4.60 18.94
N THR A 126 9.58 -5.40 19.06
CA THR A 126 10.92 -4.97 18.68
C THR A 126 11.19 -5.31 17.22
N ASN A 127 12.21 -4.68 16.62
CA ASN A 127 12.71 -5.02 15.28
C ASN A 127 13.18 -6.49 15.14
N GLU A 128 13.31 -7.22 16.24
CA GLU A 128 13.71 -8.64 16.29
C GLU A 128 12.51 -9.60 16.21
N SER A 129 11.28 -9.07 16.20
CA SER A 129 10.06 -9.88 16.14
C SER A 129 9.98 -10.61 14.79
N VAL A 130 10.07 -11.94 14.82
CA VAL A 130 9.97 -12.76 13.60
C VAL A 130 8.51 -12.91 13.19
N ILE A 131 8.11 -12.17 12.15
CA ILE A 131 6.82 -12.39 11.48
C ILE A 131 7.04 -13.37 10.33
N VAL A 132 6.39 -14.52 10.39
CA VAL A 132 6.45 -15.52 9.32
C VAL A 132 5.50 -15.11 8.20
N PRO A 133 6.00 -14.86 6.97
CA PRO A 133 5.13 -14.47 5.87
C PRO A 133 4.31 -15.65 5.36
N ARG A 134 3.05 -15.38 5.07
CA ARG A 134 2.15 -16.28 4.37
C ARG A 134 2.45 -16.31 2.87
N PRO A 135 2.10 -17.38 2.14
CA PRO A 135 2.43 -17.52 0.72
C PRO A 135 2.02 -16.31 -0.14
N ALA A 136 0.82 -15.75 0.07
CA ALA A 136 0.36 -14.57 -0.66
C ALA A 136 1.25 -13.34 -0.41
N MET A 137 1.60 -13.07 0.86
CA MET A 137 2.44 -11.95 1.25
C MET A 137 3.90 -12.15 0.79
N ALA A 138 4.45 -13.35 0.95
CA ALA A 138 5.77 -13.70 0.43
C ALA A 138 5.83 -13.50 -1.09
N SER A 139 4.80 -13.91 -1.82
CA SER A 139 4.71 -13.69 -3.26
C SER A 139 4.63 -12.21 -3.62
N TYR A 140 3.93 -11.40 -2.83
CA TYR A 140 3.82 -9.95 -3.02
C TYR A 140 5.21 -9.28 -2.87
N ILE A 141 5.90 -9.55 -1.76
CA ILE A 141 7.24 -9.00 -1.49
C ILE A 141 8.27 -9.47 -2.53
N ASN A 142 8.23 -10.74 -2.94
CA ASN A 142 9.09 -11.25 -4.01
C ASN A 142 8.83 -10.56 -5.36
N ASN A 143 7.59 -10.11 -5.62
CA ASN A 143 7.29 -9.37 -6.83
C ASN A 143 7.94 -7.98 -6.83
N TYR A 144 7.89 -7.25 -5.70
CA TYR A 144 8.59 -5.98 -5.58
C TYR A 144 10.10 -6.09 -5.84
N HIS A 145 10.76 -7.07 -5.23
CA HIS A 145 12.19 -7.30 -5.50
C HIS A 145 12.46 -7.63 -6.98
N ARG A 146 11.56 -8.41 -7.62
CA ARG A 146 11.66 -8.67 -9.06
C ARG A 146 11.54 -7.38 -9.87
N VAL A 147 10.63 -6.48 -9.49
CA VAL A 147 10.48 -5.18 -10.15
C VAL A 147 11.75 -4.35 -10.01
N MET A 148 12.27 -4.20 -8.78
CA MET A 148 13.50 -3.43 -8.48
C MET A 148 14.74 -3.96 -9.21
N LYS A 149 14.84 -5.28 -9.39
CA LYS A 149 15.97 -5.94 -10.05
C LYS A 149 15.90 -5.86 -11.57
N LYS A 150 14.69 -5.97 -12.15
CA LYS A 150 14.52 -6.17 -13.59
C LYS A 150 14.27 -4.87 -14.36
N TYR A 151 13.72 -3.84 -13.72
CA TYR A 151 13.24 -2.65 -14.39
C TYR A 151 13.89 -1.37 -13.86
N GLU A 152 13.80 -0.30 -14.66
CA GLU A 152 14.21 1.04 -14.25
C GLU A 152 13.44 1.50 -13.00
N PRO A 153 14.03 2.35 -12.15
CA PRO A 153 13.45 2.76 -10.87
C PRO A 153 12.01 3.30 -10.94
N ILE A 154 11.64 3.97 -12.04
CA ILE A 154 10.27 4.47 -12.24
C ILE A 154 9.20 3.35 -12.21
N TYR A 155 9.55 2.12 -12.58
CA TYR A 155 8.62 0.99 -12.52
C TYR A 155 8.35 0.53 -11.08
N PHE A 156 9.27 0.78 -10.14
CA PHE A 156 8.99 0.57 -8.73
C PHE A 156 8.02 1.62 -8.18
N VAL A 157 8.05 2.86 -8.70
CA VAL A 157 7.00 3.87 -8.41
C VAL A 157 5.64 3.37 -8.89
N VAL A 158 5.56 2.79 -10.11
CA VAL A 158 4.33 2.17 -10.62
C VAL A 158 3.87 1.03 -9.72
N ALA A 159 4.80 0.20 -9.24
CA ALA A 159 4.49 -0.93 -8.37
C ALA A 159 3.95 -0.52 -6.98
N LEU A 160 4.37 0.63 -6.44
CA LEU A 160 3.92 1.14 -5.14
C LEU A 160 2.53 1.80 -5.18
N LEU A 161 2.06 2.20 -6.36
CA LEU A 161 0.82 2.95 -6.51
C LEU A 161 -0.45 2.15 -6.13
N PRO A 162 -0.58 0.85 -6.46
CA PRO A 162 -1.71 0.02 -6.07
C PRO A 162 -2.12 0.10 -4.60
N CYS A 163 -1.22 -0.13 -3.63
CA CYS A 163 -1.55 0.03 -2.20
C CYS A 163 -2.11 1.43 -1.91
N SER A 164 -1.41 2.45 -2.42
CA SER A 164 -1.70 3.86 -2.15
C SER A 164 -3.07 4.31 -2.68
N LYS A 165 -3.58 3.70 -3.77
CA LYS A 165 -4.94 3.97 -4.28
C LYS A 165 -5.99 3.01 -3.73
N LEU A 166 -5.65 1.72 -3.59
CA LEU A 166 -6.63 0.70 -3.24
C LEU A 166 -7.14 0.87 -1.82
N TRP A 167 -6.27 1.11 -0.84
CA TRP A 167 -6.69 1.17 0.56
C TRP A 167 -7.70 2.30 0.85
N PRO A 168 -7.49 3.55 0.38
CA PRO A 168 -8.51 4.60 0.46
C PRO A 168 -9.80 4.24 -0.28
N TYR A 169 -9.67 3.67 -1.48
CA TYR A 169 -10.84 3.21 -2.24
C TYR A 169 -11.65 2.17 -1.45
N LEU A 170 -11.00 1.18 -0.82
CA LEU A 170 -11.69 0.20 0.01
C LEU A 170 -12.37 0.87 1.21
N ALA A 171 -11.69 1.79 1.90
CA ALA A 171 -12.25 2.50 3.05
C ALA A 171 -13.51 3.32 2.69
N GLU A 172 -13.53 3.92 1.51
CA GLU A 172 -14.69 4.66 1.00
C GLU A 172 -15.85 3.74 0.61
N ASN A 173 -15.56 2.52 0.15
CA ASN A 173 -16.56 1.62 -0.44
C ASN A 173 -17.00 0.46 0.48
N VAL A 174 -16.36 0.24 1.62
CA VAL A 174 -16.83 -0.70 2.64
C VAL A 174 -18.04 -0.14 3.40
N ASN A 175 -19.09 -0.97 3.48
CA ASN A 175 -20.30 -0.66 4.21
C ASN A 175 -20.16 -1.00 5.71
N MET A 176 -19.52 -0.08 6.45
CA MET A 176 -19.36 -0.17 7.90
C MET A 176 -19.81 1.15 8.55
N THR A 177 -20.56 1.02 9.65
CA THR A 177 -20.93 2.11 10.56
C THR A 177 -19.99 2.12 11.77
N GLU A 178 -20.03 3.18 12.58
CA GLU A 178 -19.18 3.35 13.77
C GLU A 178 -19.33 2.24 14.82
N ASN A 179 -20.48 1.54 14.83
CA ASN A 179 -20.74 0.42 15.73
C ASN A 179 -20.11 -0.90 15.26
N ASN A 180 -19.54 -0.96 14.05
CA ASN A 180 -18.86 -2.15 13.55
C ASN A 180 -17.52 -2.34 14.30
N PRO A 181 -17.21 -3.55 14.80
CA PRO A 181 -15.97 -3.81 15.55
C PRO A 181 -14.68 -3.54 14.76
N TYR A 182 -14.77 -3.47 13.43
CA TYR A 182 -13.67 -3.20 12.50
C TYR A 182 -13.73 -1.80 11.90
N TYR A 183 -14.53 -0.88 12.46
CA TYR A 183 -14.69 0.47 11.93
C TYR A 183 -13.36 1.25 11.84
N SER A 184 -12.38 0.94 12.69
CA SER A 184 -11.04 1.53 12.62
C SER A 184 -10.40 1.34 11.24
N PHE A 185 -10.60 0.19 10.59
CA PHE A 185 -10.11 -0.07 9.23
C PHE A 185 -10.58 1.00 8.25
N LYS A 186 -11.86 1.39 8.34
CA LYS A 186 -12.43 2.44 7.49
C LYS A 186 -11.87 3.80 7.88
N ARG A 187 -11.94 4.17 9.15
CA ARG A 187 -11.49 5.47 9.65
C ARG A 187 -10.03 5.76 9.31
N ASP A 188 -9.12 4.82 9.55
CA ASP A 188 -7.69 5.09 9.45
C ASP A 188 -7.17 5.03 7.99
N ASN A 189 -7.98 4.54 7.05
CA ASN A 189 -7.65 4.47 5.62
C ASN A 189 -8.39 5.51 4.76
N GLN A 190 -9.32 6.28 5.34
CA GLN A 190 -10.02 7.36 4.63
C GLN A 190 -9.11 8.57 4.37
N GLY A 191 -9.45 9.37 3.35
CA GLY A 191 -8.81 10.68 3.12
C GLY A 191 -7.42 10.64 2.46
N GLY A 192 -6.98 9.48 1.97
CA GLY A 192 -5.73 9.36 1.23
C GLY A 192 -5.75 10.14 -0.09
N ASN A 193 -4.71 10.93 -0.36
CA ASN A 193 -4.53 11.64 -1.65
C ASN A 193 -3.23 11.19 -2.35
N PRO A 194 -3.18 9.97 -2.92
CA PRO A 194 -2.00 9.45 -3.62
C PRO A 194 -1.58 10.33 -4.81
N ALA A 195 -2.50 11.09 -5.42
CA ALA A 195 -2.18 11.96 -6.54
C ALA A 195 -1.12 13.02 -6.18
N LYS A 196 -1.10 13.51 -4.92
CA LYS A 196 -0.12 14.47 -4.41
C LYS A 196 1.33 14.00 -4.59
N HIS A 197 1.57 12.69 -4.54
CA HIS A 197 2.93 12.12 -4.57
C HIS A 197 3.27 11.44 -5.90
N PHE A 198 2.27 10.85 -6.56
CA PHE A 198 2.52 9.98 -7.71
C PHE A 198 2.17 10.62 -9.06
N LYS A 199 1.13 11.46 -9.12
CA LYS A 199 0.54 11.88 -10.41
C LYS A 199 1.54 12.64 -11.27
N GLY A 200 2.13 13.71 -10.73
CA GLY A 200 3.10 14.53 -11.48
C GLY A 200 4.31 13.73 -11.95
N LEU A 201 4.81 12.80 -11.12
CA LEU A 201 5.95 11.96 -11.46
C LEU A 201 5.61 10.95 -12.56
N LEU A 202 4.51 10.21 -12.42
CA LEU A 202 4.14 9.18 -13.39
C LEU A 202 3.69 9.77 -14.73
N ASP A 203 2.95 10.88 -14.72
CA ASP A 203 2.55 11.58 -15.94
C ASP A 203 3.78 12.20 -16.64
N GLY A 204 4.76 12.73 -15.88
CA GLY A 204 6.00 13.28 -16.43
C GLY A 204 6.95 12.23 -17.04
N TYR A 205 6.87 10.97 -16.58
CA TYR A 205 7.66 9.85 -17.13
C TYR A 205 6.91 9.00 -18.15
N GLN A 206 5.66 9.31 -18.48
CA GLN A 206 4.81 8.46 -19.32
C GLN A 206 5.41 8.13 -20.70
N HIS A 207 6.19 9.04 -21.29
CA HIS A 207 6.86 8.86 -22.59
C HIS A 207 8.22 8.17 -22.47
N LYS A 208 8.76 8.04 -21.26
CA LYS A 208 10.02 7.34 -20.96
C LYS A 208 9.78 5.88 -20.52
N MET A 209 8.52 5.49 -20.32
CA MET A 209 8.13 4.15 -19.92
C MET A 209 7.49 3.38 -21.08
N ASN A 210 7.78 2.10 -21.17
CA ASN A 210 6.92 1.16 -21.89
C ASN A 210 5.57 1.02 -21.16
N LYS A 211 4.51 1.62 -21.72
CA LYS A 211 3.17 1.64 -21.11
C LYS A 211 2.63 0.24 -20.81
N LYS A 212 2.75 -0.72 -21.76
CA LYS A 212 2.30 -2.10 -21.55
C LYS A 212 2.94 -2.74 -20.32
N THR A 213 4.25 -2.53 -20.14
CA THR A 213 5.00 -3.03 -18.98
C THR A 213 4.52 -2.40 -17.68
N ALA A 214 4.28 -1.08 -17.68
CA ALA A 214 3.77 -0.39 -16.50
C ALA A 214 2.36 -0.85 -16.12
N HIS A 215 1.45 -1.03 -17.08
CA HIS A 215 0.12 -1.62 -16.81
C HIS A 215 0.22 -3.06 -16.27
N GLN A 216 1.14 -3.87 -16.81
CA GLN A 216 1.36 -5.24 -16.31
C GLN A 216 1.85 -5.25 -14.86
N ILE A 217 2.81 -4.38 -14.53
CA ILE A 217 3.33 -4.26 -13.16
C ILE A 217 2.23 -3.76 -12.22
N PHE A 218 1.52 -2.70 -12.60
CA PHE A 218 0.42 -2.16 -11.79
C PHE A 218 -0.66 -3.23 -11.54
N ARG A 219 -1.10 -3.91 -12.59
CA ARG A 219 -2.11 -4.97 -12.50
C ARG A 219 -1.63 -6.12 -11.62
N GLN A 220 -0.38 -6.53 -11.77
CA GLN A 220 0.19 -7.60 -10.95
C GLN A 220 0.20 -7.24 -9.46
N GLN A 221 0.50 -5.99 -9.10
CA GLN A 221 0.46 -5.55 -7.72
C GLN A 221 -0.97 -5.41 -7.19
N MET A 222 -1.93 -4.97 -8.00
CA MET A 222 -3.36 -5.04 -7.65
C MET A 222 -3.83 -6.49 -7.38
N GLU A 223 -3.35 -7.46 -8.19
CA GLU A 223 -3.64 -8.88 -7.95
C GLU A 223 -3.01 -9.39 -6.66
N HIS A 224 -1.80 -8.94 -6.31
CA HIS A 224 -1.18 -9.27 -5.03
C HIS A 224 -1.96 -8.71 -3.84
N GLU A 225 -2.46 -7.47 -3.91
CA GLU A 225 -3.37 -6.91 -2.91
C GLU A 225 -4.64 -7.77 -2.77
N LYS A 226 -5.31 -8.10 -3.89
CA LYS A 226 -6.51 -8.95 -3.88
C LYS A 226 -6.22 -10.30 -3.22
N ASN A 227 -5.10 -10.93 -3.59
CA ASN A 227 -4.68 -12.22 -3.05
C ASN A 227 -4.36 -12.13 -1.54
N PHE A 228 -3.80 -11.01 -1.09
CA PHE A 228 -3.55 -10.75 0.33
C PHE A 228 -4.87 -10.71 1.11
N PHE A 229 -5.86 -9.93 0.68
CA PHE A 229 -7.19 -9.91 1.31
C PHE A 229 -7.89 -11.27 1.23
N GLN A 230 -7.85 -11.94 0.07
CA GLN A 230 -8.50 -13.23 -0.13
C GLN A 230 -7.90 -14.33 0.76
N SER A 231 -6.56 -14.44 0.79
CA SER A 231 -5.85 -15.45 1.59
C SER A 231 -6.01 -15.24 3.10
N SER A 232 -6.20 -13.98 3.53
CA SER A 232 -6.39 -13.63 4.93
C SER A 232 -7.62 -14.26 5.56
N TYR A 233 -8.63 -14.62 4.77
CA TYR A 233 -9.75 -15.43 5.25
C TYR A 233 -9.47 -16.94 5.18
N THR A 234 -8.90 -17.43 4.08
CA THR A 234 -8.83 -18.87 3.77
C THR A 234 -7.72 -19.61 4.51
N GLU A 235 -6.59 -18.96 4.76
CA GLU A 235 -5.43 -19.65 5.35
C GLU A 235 -5.64 -19.92 6.84
N LYS A 236 -5.52 -21.20 7.23
CA LYS A 236 -5.63 -21.63 8.63
C LYS A 236 -4.55 -20.92 9.47
N PRO A 237 -4.85 -20.57 10.73
CA PRO A 237 -3.83 -20.14 11.67
C PRO A 237 -2.72 -21.21 11.73
N ILE A 238 -1.47 -20.79 11.65
CA ILE A 238 -0.36 -21.68 12.00
C ILE A 238 -0.39 -21.74 13.53
N LEU A 239 -0.85 -22.85 14.08
CA LEU A 239 -0.75 -23.12 15.51
C LEU A 239 0.73 -23.44 15.78
N PHE A 240 1.37 -22.61 16.60
CA PHE A 240 2.68 -22.90 17.18
C PHE A 240 2.50 -23.73 18.45
#